data_AF-A0A1I3UJA3-F1
#
_entry.id   AF-A0A1I3UJA3-F1
#
_cell.length_a   1.000
_cell.length_b   1.000
_cell.length_c   1.000
_cell.angle_alpha   90.00
_cell.angle_beta   90.00
_cell.angle_gamma   90.00
#
_symmetry.space_group_name_H-M   'P 1'
#
loop_
_entity.id
_entity.type
_entity.pdbx_description
1 polymer ?
#
loop_
_entity_poly.entity_id
_entity_poly.type
_entity_poly.pdbx_seq_one_letter_code
_entity_poly.pdbx_strand_id
1 'polypeptide(L)'
;MSSVQEKYEEFVNKEDTLIRSVRICEQAMSLLKDELVYKQRGETCQATLRDICEWIQQREEKLRREIFSVRWEMTVLACQFPSAKKQAEESPL
;
A
#
# COMPACT_ATOMS: atom_id res chain seq x y z
N MET A 1 12.51 -21.37 13.49
CA MET A 1 11.73 -21.22 12.24
C MET A 1 10.42 -20.58 12.64
N SER A 2 10.04 -19.44 12.07
CA SER A 2 8.77 -18.78 12.39
C SER A 2 7.58 -19.61 11.88
N SER A 3 6.51 -19.65 12.66
CA SER A 3 5.29 -20.37 12.28
C SER A 3 4.61 -19.70 11.08
N VAL A 4 3.77 -20.44 10.35
CA VAL A 4 2.97 -19.88 9.23
C VAL A 4 2.11 -18.70 9.71
N GLN A 5 1.62 -18.77 10.95
CA GLN A 5 0.86 -17.71 11.59
C GLN A 5 1.71 -16.46 11.86
N GLU A 6 2.91 -16.62 12.43
CA GLU A 6 3.84 -15.50 12.67
C GLU A 6 4.22 -14.79 11.36
N LYS A 7 4.48 -15.56 10.28
CA LYS A 7 4.77 -14.98 8.96
C LYS A 7 3.58 -14.23 8.38
N TYR A 8 2.36 -14.76 8.58
CA TYR A 8 1.15 -14.07 8.14
C TYR A 8 0.96 -12.75 8.90
N GLU A 9 1.16 -12.73 10.22
CA GLU A 9 1.12 -11.52 11.05
C GLU A 9 2.21 -10.50 10.65
N GLU A 10 3.42 -10.95 10.31
CA GLU A 10 4.47 -10.09 9.75
C GLU A 10 4.02 -9.40 8.46
N PHE A 11 3.35 -10.14 7.55
CA PHE A 11 2.81 -9.57 6.32
C PHE A 11 1.65 -8.59 6.57
N VAL A 12 0.77 -8.85 7.53
CA VAL A 12 -0.29 -7.91 7.95
C VAL A 12 0.33 -6.60 8.43
N ASN A 13 1.30 -6.66 9.34
CA ASN A 13 1.99 -5.47 9.85
C ASN A 13 2.70 -4.68 8.73
N LYS A 14 3.28 -5.41 7.76
CA LYS A 14 3.89 -4.81 6.58
C LYS A 14 2.85 -4.13 5.68
N GLU A 15 1.69 -4.76 5.46
CA GLU A 15 0.57 -4.19 4.71
C GLU A 15 0.10 -2.88 5.35
N ASP A 16 -0.12 -2.86 6.66
CA ASP A 16 -0.55 -1.67 7.40
C ASP A 16 0.44 -0.51 7.26
N THR A 17 1.74 -0.83 7.33
CA THR A 17 2.82 0.16 7.14
C THR A 17 2.81 0.73 5.72
N LEU A 18 2.58 -0.11 4.71
CA LEU A 18 2.51 0.32 3.32
C LEU A 18 1.25 1.16 3.05
N ILE A 19 0.10 0.78 3.58
CA ILE A 19 -1.15 1.55 3.49
C ILE A 19 -0.97 2.92 4.13
N ARG A 20 -0.36 3.00 5.31
CA ARG A 20 -0.05 4.27 5.97
C ARG A 20 0.85 5.14 5.09
N SER A 21 1.84 4.54 4.44
CA SER A 21 2.75 5.26 3.54
C SER A 21 2.04 5.81 2.30
N VAL A 22 1.11 5.06 1.71
CA VAL A 22 0.26 5.55 0.61
C VAL A 22 -0.58 6.74 1.05
N ARG A 23 -1.21 6.67 2.23
CA ARG A 23 -1.98 7.80 2.77
C ARG A 23 -1.14 9.06 2.98
N ILE A 24 0.13 8.90 3.38
CA ILE A 24 1.05 10.04 3.49
C ILE A 24 1.32 10.66 2.12
N CYS A 25 1.51 9.86 1.06
CA CYS A 25 1.65 10.36 -0.31
C CYS A 25 0.39 11.13 -0.76
N GLU A 26 -0.80 10.59 -0.51
CA GLU A 26 -2.08 11.22 -0.84
C GLU A 26 -2.25 12.55 -0.08
N GLN A 27 -1.91 12.59 1.21
CA GLN A 27 -1.95 13.81 2.03
C GLN A 27 -0.95 14.87 1.52
N ALA A 28 0.29 14.47 1.23
CA ALA A 28 1.30 15.37 0.69
C ALA A 28 0.85 15.99 -0.64
N MET A 29 0.21 15.18 -1.50
CA MET A 29 -0.35 15.65 -2.77
C MET A 29 -1.47 16.67 -2.58
N SER A 30 -2.38 16.42 -1.63
CA SER A 30 -3.46 17.35 -1.29
C SER A 30 -2.90 18.70 -0.84
N LEU A 31 -1.93 18.67 0.10
CA LEU A 31 -1.32 19.89 0.62
C LEU A 31 -0.59 20.69 -0.47
N LEU A 32 0.11 20.03 -1.38
CA LEU A 32 0.80 20.70 -2.50
C LEU A 32 -0.19 21.32 -3.49
N LYS A 33 -1.30 20.64 -3.77
CA LYS A 33 -2.38 21.19 -4.62
C LYS A 33 -3.05 22.39 -3.95
N ASP A 34 -3.28 22.34 -2.64
CA ASP A 34 -3.84 23.47 -1.89
C ASP A 34 -2.89 24.67 -1.92
N GLU A 35 -1.57 24.47 -1.76
CA GLU A 35 -0.58 25.54 -1.92
C GLU A 35 -0.63 26.17 -3.33
N LEU A 36 -0.80 25.35 -4.38
CA LEU A 36 -0.90 25.83 -5.77
C LEU A 36 -2.18 26.63 -6.01
N VAL A 37 -3.33 26.15 -5.52
CA VAL A 37 -4.65 26.76 -5.76
C VAL A 37 -4.81 28.06 -4.97
N TYR A 38 -4.37 28.09 -3.71
CA TYR A 38 -4.71 29.18 -2.81
C TYR A 38 -3.61 30.22 -2.61
N LYS A 39 -2.32 29.89 -2.81
CA LYS A 39 -1.23 30.82 -2.45
C LYS A 39 -0.62 31.60 -3.61
N GLN A 40 -1.08 31.44 -4.86
CA GLN A 40 -0.59 32.15 -6.05
C GLN A 40 0.92 32.46 -5.99
N ARG A 41 1.74 31.44 -5.69
CA ARG A 41 3.20 31.62 -5.78
C ARG A 41 3.51 31.90 -7.24
N GLY A 42 4.29 32.95 -7.51
CA GLY A 42 4.63 33.39 -8.86
C GLY A 42 5.14 32.24 -9.75
N GLU A 43 5.07 32.44 -11.06
CA GLU A 43 5.37 31.44 -12.12
C GLU A 43 6.65 30.63 -11.89
N THR A 44 7.62 31.18 -11.16
CA THR A 44 8.93 30.57 -10.85
C THR A 44 8.90 29.29 -10.01
N CYS A 45 7.80 28.94 -9.32
CA CYS A 45 7.72 27.70 -8.52
C CYS A 45 6.89 26.56 -9.13
N GLN A 46 6.22 26.77 -10.26
CA GLN A 46 5.30 25.77 -10.81
C GLN A 46 6.01 24.52 -11.33
N ALA A 47 7.17 24.68 -11.99
CA ALA A 47 7.95 23.54 -12.50
C ALA A 47 8.44 22.65 -11.36
N THR A 48 9.03 23.23 -10.31
CA THR A 48 9.48 22.47 -9.14
C THR A 48 8.33 21.77 -8.41
N LEU A 49 7.17 22.43 -8.29
CA LEU A 49 6.00 21.81 -7.67
C LEU A 49 5.48 20.63 -8.51
N ARG A 50 5.50 20.75 -9.83
CA ARG A 50 5.16 19.65 -10.73
C ARG A 50 6.12 18.47 -10.56
N ASP A 51 7.42 18.72 -10.52
CA ASP A 51 8.43 17.66 -10.34
C ASP A 51 8.26 16.91 -9.01
N ILE A 52 7.96 17.65 -7.93
CA ILE A 52 7.66 17.08 -6.61
C ILE A 52 6.38 16.23 -6.69
N CYS A 53 5.34 16.72 -7.36
CA CYS A 53 4.09 15.97 -7.52
C CYS A 53 4.31 14.67 -8.31
N GLU A 54 5.06 14.71 -9.40
CA GLU A 54 5.40 13.54 -10.20
C GLU A 54 6.21 12.52 -9.37
N TRP A 55 7.17 12.99 -8.57
CA TRP A 55 7.95 12.13 -7.68
C TRP A 55 7.08 11.44 -6.61
N ILE A 56 6.17 12.18 -5.97
CA ILE A 56 5.22 11.61 -4.99
C ILE A 56 4.34 10.56 -5.66
N GLN A 57 3.84 10.83 -6.86
CA GLN A 57 2.99 9.90 -7.61
C GLN A 57 3.73 8.61 -7.98
N GLN A 58 4.97 8.71 -8.47
CA GLN A 58 5.82 7.55 -8.74
C GLN A 58 6.08 6.72 -7.48
N ARG A 59 6.29 7.39 -6.33
CA ARG A 59 6.48 6.70 -5.05
C ARG A 59 5.22 5.99 -4.60
N GLU A 60 4.06 6.62 -4.73
CA GLU A 60 2.75 6.03 -4.42
C GLU A 60 2.49 4.79 -5.28
N GLU A 61 2.75 4.86 -6.58
CA GLU A 61 2.57 3.73 -7.49
C GLU A 61 3.45 2.54 -7.08
N LYS A 62 4.72 2.79 -6.73
CA LYS A 62 5.61 1.76 -6.21
C LYS A 62 5.06 1.12 -4.94
N LEU A 63 4.55 1.92 -4.00
CA LEU A 63 3.95 1.42 -2.76
C LEU A 63 2.71 0.56 -3.04
N ARG A 64 1.83 0.96 -3.98
CA ARG A 64 0.66 0.17 -4.38
C ARG A 64 1.05 -1.20 -4.95
N ARG A 65 2.13 -1.27 -5.74
CA ARG A 65 2.69 -2.54 -6.24
C ARG A 65 3.23 -3.41 -5.10
N GLU A 66 3.91 -2.81 -4.12
CA GLU A 66 4.39 -3.53 -2.93
C GLU A 66 3.22 -4.09 -2.10
N ILE A 67 2.13 -3.33 -1.92
CA ILE A 67 0.91 -3.81 -1.24
C ILE A 67 0.33 -5.02 -1.97
N PHE A 68 0.21 -4.96 -3.29
CA PHE A 68 -0.28 -6.09 -4.08
C PHE A 68 0.56 -7.35 -3.85
N SER A 69 1.89 -7.21 -3.90
CA SER A 69 2.80 -8.33 -3.64
C SER A 69 2.63 -8.90 -2.23
N VAL A 70 2.49 -8.07 -1.20
CA VAL A 70 2.25 -8.51 0.18
C VAL A 70 0.94 -9.27 0.29
N ARG A 71 -0.15 -8.75 -0.28
CA ARG A 71 -1.47 -9.41 -0.28
C ARG A 71 -1.46 -10.74 -1.01
N TRP A 72 -0.68 -10.85 -2.09
CA TRP A 72 -0.49 -12.10 -2.79
C TRP A 72 0.18 -13.15 -1.90
N GLU A 73 1.28 -12.80 -1.24
CA GLU A 73 1.96 -13.70 -0.29
C GLU A 73 1.04 -14.11 0.88
N MET A 74 0.27 -13.17 1.42
CA MET A 74 -0.74 -13.47 2.45
C MET A 74 -1.79 -14.47 1.95
N THR A 75 -2.23 -14.34 0.70
CA THR A 75 -3.19 -15.28 0.09
C THR A 75 -2.59 -16.67 -0.05
N VAL A 76 -1.32 -16.76 -0.48
CA VAL A 76 -0.58 -18.03 -0.58
C VAL A 76 -0.43 -18.69 0.79
N LEU A 77 -0.08 -17.91 1.83
CA LEU A 77 0.00 -18.40 3.20
C LEU A 77 -1.37 -18.80 3.74
N ALA A 78 -2.44 -18.08 3.37
CA ALA A 78 -3.79 -18.37 3.80
C ALA A 78 -4.24 -19.79 3.38
N CYS A 79 -3.87 -20.20 2.16
CA CYS A 79 -4.11 -21.55 1.65
C CYS A 79 -3.37 -22.66 2.41
N GLN A 80 -2.35 -22.32 3.21
CA GLN A 80 -1.57 -23.26 4.01
C GLN A 80 -2.13 -23.44 5.43
N PHE A 81 -3.13 -22.65 5.84
CA PHE A 81 -3.77 -22.85 7.14
C PHE A 81 -4.59 -24.16 7.16
N PRO A 82 -4.56 -24.92 8.27
CA PRO A 82 -5.22 -26.22 8.39
C PRO A 82 -6.75 -26.20 8.17
N SER A 83 -7.39 -25.04 8.23
CA SER A 83 -8.84 -24.85 8.05
C SER A 83 -9.29 -24.87 6.57
N ALA A 84 -8.41 -24.60 5.61
CA ALA A 84 -8.77 -24.60 4.18
C ALA A 84 -8.95 -26.02 3.61
N LYS A 85 -8.29 -27.04 4.20
CA LYS A 85 -8.42 -28.44 3.76
C LYS A 85 -9.60 -29.18 4.39
N LYS A 86 -10.01 -28.85 5.62
CA LYS A 86 -11.11 -29.55 6.29
C LYS A 86 -12.51 -29.17 5.77
N GLN A 87 -12.72 -27.92 5.33
CA GLN A 87 -14.03 -27.53 4.78
C GLN A 87 -14.30 -28.03 3.36
N ALA A 88 -13.26 -28.34 2.58
CA ALA A 88 -13.42 -28.91 1.24
C ALA A 88 -13.77 -30.41 1.26
N GLU A 89 -13.45 -31.12 2.35
CA GLU A 89 -13.79 -32.54 2.54
C GLU A 89 -15.13 -32.73 3.31
N GLU A 90 -15.59 -31.72 4.06
CA GLU A 90 -16.83 -31.77 4.86
C GLU A 90 -18.07 -31.16 4.20
N SER A 91 -17.97 -30.65 2.96
CA SER A 91 -19.14 -30.37 2.11
C SER A 91 -19.31 -31.44 1.01
N PRO A 92 -19.83 -32.63 1.35
CA PRO A 92 -20.55 -33.41 0.36
C PRO A 92 -21.88 -32.68 0.06
N LEU A 93 -22.23 -32.68 -1.23
CA LEU A 93 -23.51 -32.31 -1.83
C LEU A 93 -24.74 -32.46 -0.92
#